data_AF-A0A931QB52-F1
#
_entry.id   AF-A0A931QB52-F1
#
_cell.length_a   1.000
_cell.length_b   1.000
_cell.length_c   1.000
_cell.angle_alpha   90.00
_cell.angle_beta   90.00
_cell.angle_gamma   90.00
#
_symmetry.space_group_name_H-M   'P 1'
#
loop_
_entity.id
_entity.type
_entity.pdbx_description
1 polymer ?
#
loop_
_entity_poly.entity_id
_entity_poly.type
_entity_poly.pdbx_seq_one_letter_code
_entity_poly.pdbx_strand_id
1 'polypeptide(L)' 'MIMLTRLNGQAFALNCDLVERIDITPDTVITLVDGT' A
#
# COMPACT_ATOMS: atom_id res chain seq x y z
N MET A 1 6.59 4.28 9.10
CA MET A 1 6.40 4.84 7.74
C MET A 1 7.23 4.05 6.73
N ILE A 2 6.63 3.66 5.61
CA ILE A 2 7.21 2.86 4.54
C ILE A 2 7.11 3.65 3.24
N MET A 3 8.20 3.76 2.49
CA MET A 3 8.17 4.33 1.14
C MET A 3 7.71 3.27 0.14
N LEU A 4 6.72 3.61 -0.66
CA LEU A 4 6.14 2.75 -1.68
C LEU A 4 6.07 3.50 -3.01
N THR A 5 6.09 2.75 -4.10
CA THR A 5 5.92 3.28 -5.46
C THR A 5 4.60 2.75 -6.00
N ARG A 6 3.69 3.65 -6.38
CA ARG A 6 2.44 3.26 -7.05
C ARG A 6 2.73 2.71 -8.44
N LEU A 7 1.79 1.94 -8.98
CA LEU A 7 1.87 1.42 -10.35
C LEU A 7 1.99 2.53 -11.41
N ASN A 8 1.55 3.75 -11.10
CA ASN A 8 1.73 4.94 -11.96
C ASN A 8 3.12 5.61 -11.84
N GLY A 9 4.05 5.02 -11.09
CA GLY A 9 5.42 5.52 -10.90
C GLY A 9 5.58 6.59 -9.82
N GLN A 10 4.51 7.03 -9.14
CA GLN A 10 4.63 8.00 -8.05
C GLN A 10 5.08 7.34 -6.74
N ALA A 11 6.12 7.92 -6.14
CA ALA A 11 6.55 7.56 -4.79
C ALA A 11 5.62 8.20 -3.74
N PHE A 12 5.32 7.45 -2.68
CA PHE A 12 4.55 7.95 -1.53
C PHE A 12 5.01 7.27 -0.24
N ALA A 13 4.74 7.89 0.90
CA ALA A 13 4.95 7.31 2.22
C ALA A 13 3.61 6.78 2.76
N LEU A 14 3.59 5.52 3.18
CA LEU A 14 2.46 4.87 3.84
C LEU A 14 2.77 4.62 5.31
N ASN A 15 1.80 4.84 6.20
CA ASN A 15 1.95 4.40 7.57
C ASN A 15 1.72 2.88 7.66
N CYS A 16 2.66 2.15 8.27
CA CYS A 16 2.58 0.71 8.43
C CYS A 16 1.43 0.30 9.36
N ASP A 17 1.07 1.15 10.32
CA ASP A 17 -0.01 0.88 11.27
C ASP A 17 -1.39 0.87 10.59
N LEU A 18 -1.49 1.44 9.39
CA LEU A 18 -2.73 1.49 8.62
C LEU A 18 -2.89 0.29 7.67
N VAL A 19 -1.87 -0.57 7.55
CA VAL A 19 -1.91 -1.70 6.63
C VAL A 19 -2.67 -2.85 7.28
N GLU A 20 -3.80 -3.22 6.70
CA GLU A 20 -4.57 -4.39 7.12
C GLU A 20 -4.05 -5.66 6.45
N ARG A 21 -3.88 -5.60 5.12
CA ARG A 21 -3.49 -6.77 4.31
C ARG A 21 -2.69 -6.34 3.09
N ILE A 22 -1.74 -7.19 2.69
CA ILE A 22 -0.98 -7.06 1.45
C ILE A 22 -1.16 -8.34 0.65
N ASP A 23 -1.64 -8.23 -0.59
CA ASP A 23 -1.73 -9.33 -1.55
C ASP A 23 -0.84 -9.04 -2.76
N ILE A 24 -0.23 -10.10 -3.30
CA ILE A 24 0.75 -10.03 -4.39
C ILE A 24 0.29 -10.99 -5.50
N THR A 25 -0.58 -10.55 -6.42
CA THR A 25 -0.90 -11.31 -7.65
C THR A 25 -1.80 -10.52 -8.62
N PRO A 26 -1.37 -10.25 -9.87
CA PRO A 26 0.01 -10.06 -10.33
C PRO A 26 0.62 -8.73 -9.83
N ASP A 27 -0.23 -7.81 -9.39
CA ASP A 27 0.13 -6.52 -8.79
C ASP A 27 0.14 -6.60 -7.25
N THR A 28 0.73 -5.59 -6.60
CA THR A 28 0.65 -5.43 -5.13
C THR A 28 -0.58 -4.62 -4.76
N VAL A 29 -1.52 -5.24 -4.03
CA VAL A 29 -2.70 -4.57 -3.47
C VAL A 29 -2.51 -4.45 -1.97
N ILE A 30 -2.62 -3.22 -1.45
CA ILE A 30 -2.52 -2.94 -0.02
C ILE A 30 -3.90 -2.47 0.45
N THR A 31 -4.54 -3.26 1.29
CA THR A 31 -5.80 -2.90 1.95
C THR A 31 -5.46 -2.15 3.23
N LEU A 32 -6.10 -0.99 3.41
CA LEU A 32 -5.93 -0.16 4.60
C LEU A 32 -7.06 -0.43 5.59
N VAL A 33 -6.75 -0.37 6.89
CA VAL A 33 -7.70 -0.58 7.99
C VAL A 33 -8.90 0.37 7.95
N ASP A 34 -8.77 1.51 7.27
CA ASP A 34 -9.81 2.54 7.19
C ASP A 34 -10.77 2.33 6.01
N GLY A 35 -10.59 1.29 5.19
CA GLY A 35 -11.58 0.78 4.23
C GLY A 35 -12.14 1.76 3.19
N THR A 36 -11.58 2.97 3.06
CA THR A 36 -12.13 4.08 2.26
C THR A 36 -11.16 4.57 1.19
#